data_AF-A0A5D0INL0-F1
#
_entry.id   AF-A0A5D0INL0-F1
#
_cell.length_a   1.000
_cell.length_b   1.000
_cell.length_c   1.000
_cell.angle_alpha   90.00
_cell.angle_beta   90.00
_cell.angle_gamma   90.00
#
_symmetry.space_group_name_H-M   'P 1'
#
loop_
_entity.id
_entity.type
_entity.pdbx_description
1 polymer ?
#
loop_
_entity_poly.entity_id
_entity_poly.type
_entity_poly.pdbx_seq_one_letter_code
_entity_poly.pdbx_strand_id
1 'polypeptide(L)' 'YASEILFETAKQFKNLDFIDFGSGFKVPYKAGDIETNIEELGKKLSARFNEFCKEYGKDLTLAFEPGKFLVS' A
#
# COMPACT_ATOMS: atom_id res chain seq x y z
N TYR A 1 9.69 -6.36 -2.30
CA TYR A 1 10.59 -5.94 -1.21
C TYR A 1 9.87 -5.18 -0.10
N ALA A 2 9.62 -3.86 -0.18
CA ALA A 2 9.01 -3.12 0.93
C ALA A 2 7.62 -3.66 1.35
N SER A 3 6.77 -4.02 0.38
CA SER A 3 5.45 -4.62 0.66
C SER A 3 5.53 -6.02 1.30
N GLU A 4 6.58 -6.79 1.02
CA GLU A 4 6.74 -8.14 1.60
C GLU A 4 7.11 -8.06 3.07
N ILE A 5 8.06 -7.17 3.43
CA ILE A 5 8.43 -6.93 4.83
C ILE A 5 7.20 -6.49 5.64
N LEU A 6 6.36 -5.64 5.07
CA LEU A 6 5.14 -5.18 5.72
C LEU A 6 4.18 -6.35 5.99
N PHE A 7 3.89 -7.18 4.99
CA PHE A 7 2.97 -8.31 5.17
C PHE A 7 3.53 -9.38 6.11
N GLU A 8 4.83 -9.69 6.05
CA GLU A 8 5.49 -10.59 7.01
C GLU A 8 5.41 -10.06 8.45
N THR A 9 5.57 -8.75 8.61
CA THR A 9 5.39 -8.09 9.92
C THR A 9 3.92 -8.15 10.35
N ALA A 10 2.98 -7.94 9.42
CA ALA A 10 1.54 -8.02 9.68
C ALA A 10 1.09 -9.39 10.19
N LYS A 11 1.72 -10.49 9.74
CA LYS A 11 1.46 -11.87 10.24
C LYS A 11 1.71 -12.02 11.74
N GLN A 12 2.56 -11.18 12.33
CA GLN A 12 2.87 -11.24 13.76
C GLN A 12 1.71 -10.72 14.64
N PHE A 13 0.75 -10.01 14.06
CA PHE A 13 -0.41 -9.46 14.78
C PHE A 13 -1.61 -10.41 14.68
N LYS A 14 -2.13 -10.86 15.82
CA LYS A 14 -3.23 -11.85 15.87
C LYS A 14 -4.61 -11.29 15.53
N ASN A 15 -4.82 -9.99 15.76
CA ASN A 15 -6.11 -9.32 15.60
C ASN A 15 -5.94 -8.05 14.75
N LEU A 16 -5.39 -8.22 13.56
CA LEU A 16 -5.25 -7.13 12.60
C LEU A 16 -6.61 -6.82 11.97
N ASP A 17 -6.92 -5.53 11.80
CA ASP A 17 -8.16 -5.06 11.15
C ASP A 17 -7.87 -4.30 9.86
N PHE A 18 -6.76 -3.56 9.82
CA PHE A 18 -6.37 -2.77 8.67
C PHE A 18 -4.84 -2.67 8.56
N ILE A 19 -4.39 -2.36 7.36
CA ILE A 19 -3.00 -2.02 7.03
C ILE A 19 -3.02 -0.66 6.35
N ASP A 20 -2.27 0.29 6.90
CA ASP A 20 -2.07 1.61 6.30
C ASP A 20 -0.69 1.70 5.66
N PHE A 21 -0.65 2.03 4.37
CA PHE A 21 0.59 2.25 3.62
C PHE A 21 1.06 3.71 3.64
N GLY A 22 0.31 4.59 4.30
CA GLY A 22 0.57 6.02 4.41
C GLY A 22 0.59 6.70 3.05
N SER A 23 1.35 7.78 2.95
CA SER A 23 1.38 8.68 1.80
C SER A 23 2.46 8.37 0.77
N GLY A 24 3.16 7.23 0.86
CA GLY A 24 4.49 6.91 0.27
C GLY A 24 4.70 7.06 -1.24
N PHE A 25 3.84 7.81 -1.92
CA PHE A 25 3.85 8.18 -3.31
C PHE A 25 4.67 9.45 -3.56
N LYS A 26 5.58 9.40 -4.52
CA LYS A 26 6.22 10.61 -5.06
C LYS A 26 5.28 11.27 -6.05
N VAL A 27 4.87 12.49 -5.72
CA VAL A 27 4.12 13.37 -6.61
C VAL A 27 5.11 14.35 -7.25
N PRO A 28 5.13 14.51 -8.58
CA PRO A 28 6.07 15.42 -9.24
C PRO A 28 5.78 16.87 -8.85
N TYR A 29 6.82 17.70 -8.73
CA TYR A 29 6.70 19.15 -8.55
C TYR A 29 7.05 19.91 -9.83
N LYS A 30 7.84 19.31 -10.71
CA LYS A 30 8.31 19.88 -11.99
C LYS A 30 8.27 18.83 -13.10
N ALA A 31 8.21 19.31 -14.35
CA ALA A 31 8.35 18.44 -15.52
C ALA A 31 9.69 17.70 -15.49
N GLY A 32 9.65 16.37 -15.55
CA GLY A 32 10.83 15.51 -15.45
C GLY A 32 11.14 14.98 -14.05
N ASP A 33 10.37 15.34 -13.03
CA ASP A 33 10.48 14.72 -11.71
C ASP A 33 10.05 13.24 -11.76
N ILE A 34 10.67 12.44 -10.89
CA ILE A 34 10.27 11.04 -10.70
C ILE A 34 8.91 11.02 -9.99
N GLU A 35 7.91 10.47 -10.67
CA GLU A 35 6.59 10.22 -10.12
C GLU A 35 6.36 8.75 -9.80
N THR A 36 5.48 8.48 -8.85
CA THR A 36 4.99 7.13 -8.60
C THR A 36 3.81 6.84 -9.51
N ASN A 37 3.90 5.78 -10.32
CA ASN A 37 2.76 5.27 -11.08
C ASN A 37 1.76 4.62 -10.11
N ILE A 38 0.78 5.41 -9.66
CA ILE A 38 -0.24 4.99 -8.70
C ILE A 38 -1.06 3.81 -9.21
N GLU A 39 -1.40 3.79 -10.50
CA GLU A 39 -2.17 2.72 -11.14
C GLU A 39 -1.43 1.38 -11.09
N GLU A 40 -0.15 1.38 -11.47
CA GLU A 40 0.67 0.17 -11.45
C GLU A 40 0.92 -0.32 -10.01
N LEU A 41 1.19 0.63 -9.10
CA LEU A 41 1.37 0.34 -7.68
C LEU A 41 0.09 -0.26 -7.09
N GLY A 42 -1.06 0.34 -7.35
CA GLY A 42 -2.37 -0.12 -6.90
C GLY A 42 -2.68 -1.54 -7.38
N LYS A 43 -2.44 -1.84 -8.67
CA LYS A 43 -2.63 -3.20 -9.22
C LYS A 43 -1.75 -4.24 -8.53
N LYS A 44 -0.44 -3.97 -8.44
CA LYS A 44 0.52 -4.91 -7.82
C LYS A 44 0.25 -5.10 -6.34
N LEU A 45 -0.08 -4.01 -5.63
CA LEU A 45 -0.30 -4.05 -4.21
C LEU A 45 -1.63 -4.70 -3.85
N SER A 46 -2.70 -4.42 -4.60
CA SER A 46 -4.01 -5.07 -4.41
C SER A 46 -3.91 -6.58 -4.60
N ALA A 47 -3.17 -7.04 -5.61
CA ALA A 47 -2.95 -8.48 -5.83
C ALA A 47 -2.29 -9.14 -4.62
N ARG A 48 -1.20 -8.55 -4.12
CA ARG A 48 -0.48 -9.07 -2.94
C ARG A 48 -1.29 -8.97 -1.66
N PHE A 49 -2.04 -7.88 -1.46
CA PHE A 49 -2.88 -7.69 -0.29
C PHE A 49 -4.01 -8.73 -0.23
N ASN A 50 -4.64 -9.03 -1.36
CA ASN A 50 -5.68 -10.05 -1.44
C ASN A 50 -5.13 -11.46 -1.18
N GLU A 51 -3.91 -11.75 -1.64
CA GLU A 51 -3.21 -12.98 -1.31
C GLU A 51 -2.89 -13.07 0.18
N PHE A 52 -2.40 -11.98 0.77
CA PHE A 52 -2.17 -11.87 2.19
C PHE A 52 -3.45 -12.08 3.03
N CYS A 53 -4.58 -11.48 2.65
CA CYS A 53 -5.85 -11.66 3.38
C CYS A 53 -6.30 -13.13 3.40
N LYS A 54 -6.10 -13.85 2.29
CA LYS A 54 -6.37 -15.30 2.21
C LYS A 54 -5.47 -16.10 3.15
N GLU A 55 -4.17 -15.78 3.19
CA GLU A 55 -3.21 -16.44 4.09
C GLU A 55 -3.48 -16.11 5.56
N TYR A 56 -3.82 -14.85 5.85
CA TYR A 56 -4.14 -14.35 7.17
C TYR A 56 -5.47 -14.90 7.72
N GLY A 57 -6.38 -15.29 6.83
CA GLY A 57 -7.68 -15.89 7.18
C GLY A 57 -8.75 -14.88 7.59
N LYS A 58 -8.56 -13.60 7.26
CA LYS A 58 -9.51 -12.51 7.54
C LYS A 58 -9.40 -11.44 6.46
N ASP A 59 -10.55 -10.90 6.08
CA ASP A 59 -10.60 -9.71 5.22
C ASP A 59 -10.19 -8.48 6.02
N LEU A 60 -9.20 -7.75 5.47
CA LEU A 60 -8.63 -6.56 6.09
C LEU A 60 -8.92 -5.34 5.23
N THR A 61 -8.81 -4.16 5.83
CA THR A 61 -8.85 -2.90 5.09
C THR A 61 -7.44 -2.47 4.70
N LEU A 62 -7.23 -2.15 3.42
CA LEU A 62 -6.02 -1.49 2.95
C LEU A 62 -6.27 0.01 2.80
N ALA A 63 -5.50 0.82 3.53
CA ALA A 63 -5.60 2.28 3.51
C ALA A 63 -4.36 2.93 2.89
N PHE A 64 -4.59 4.10 2.29
CA PHE A 64 -3.55 4.99 1.77
C PHE A 64 -3.88 6.43 2.17
N GLU A 65 -2.84 7.23 2.44
CA GLU A 65 -2.99 8.63 2.82
C GLU A 65 -2.35 9.57 1.79
N PRO A 66 -2.81 9.61 0.52
CA PRO A 66 -2.13 10.31 -0.57
C PRO A 66 -2.39 11.83 -0.55
N GLY A 67 -2.18 12.50 0.60
CA GLY A 67 -2.56 13.90 0.81
C GLY A 67 -2.04 14.85 -0.26
N LYS A 68 -0.74 14.75 -0.62
CA LYS A 68 -0.16 15.58 -1.67
C LYS A 68 -0.78 15.31 -3.05
N PHE A 69 -1.03 14.05 -3.39
CA PHE A 69 -1.57 13.66 -4.70
C PHE A 69 -3.01 14.18 -4.88
N LEU A 70 -3.79 14.27 -3.80
CA LEU A 70 -5.16 14.78 -3.85
C LEU A 70 -5.26 16.29 -4.04
N VAL A 71 -4.21 17.05 -3.71
CA VAL A 71 -4.22 18.53 -3.75
C VAL A 71 -3.29 19.12 -4.81
N SER A 72 -2.59 18.28 -5.58
CA SER A 72 -1.67 18.71 -6.65
C SER A 72 -2.32 18.69 -8.02
#